data_AF-L0IJK2-F1
#
_entry.id   AF-L0IJK2-F1
#
_cell.length_a   1.000
_cell.length_b   1.000
_cell.length_c   1.000
_cell.angle_alpha   90.00
_cell.angle_beta   90.00
_cell.angle_gamma   90.00
#
_symmetry.space_group_name_H-M   'P 1'
#
loop_
_entity.id
_entity.type
_entity.pdbx_description
1 polymer ?
#
loop_
_entity_poly.entity_id
_entity_poly.type
_entity_poly.pdbx_seq_one_letter_code
_entity_poly.pdbx_strand_id
1 'polypeptide(L)' 'MIDIIGYDIETVKQILDKNNIRYEIIMSRPVKHYKGYQKRVIKTEFKDGTLTVIVAEF' A
#
# COMPACT_ATOMS: atom_id res chain seq x y z
N MET A 1 15.98 1.31 1.40
CA MET A 1 14.70 0.65 1.07
C MET A 1 13.68 1.20 2.05
N ILE A 2 12.61 1.86 1.58
CA ILE A 2 11.58 2.42 2.47
C ILE A 2 10.67 1.26 2.87
N ASP A 3 10.70 0.88 4.15
CA ASP A 3 9.81 -0.16 4.68
C ASP A 3 8.48 0.48 5.06
N ILE A 4 7.47 0.28 4.21
CA ILE A 4 6.10 0.80 4.39
C ILE A 4 5.09 -0.33 4.68
N ILE A 5 5.58 -1.54 4.97
CA ILE A 5 4.73 -2.70 5.27
C ILE A 5 4.04 -2.47 6.63
N GLY A 6 2.74 -2.75 6.69
CA GLY A 6 1.92 -2.56 7.89
C GLY A 6 1.39 -1.14 8.10
N TYR A 7 1.88 -0.15 7.35
CA TYR A 7 1.37 1.22 7.38
C TYR A 7 0.01 1.33 6.69
N ASP A 8 -0.75 2.33 7.13
CA ASP A 8 -2.02 2.70 6.51
C ASP A 8 -1.78 3.35 5.15
N ILE A 9 -2.76 3.23 4.24
CA ILE A 9 -2.68 3.75 2.88
C ILE A 9 -2.36 5.24 2.87
N GLU A 10 -2.98 6.01 3.77
CA GLU A 10 -2.81 7.45 3.81
C GLU A 10 -1.38 7.85 4.15
N THR A 11 -0.79 7.20 5.15
CA THR A 11 0.61 7.43 5.53
C THR A 11 1.56 7.04 4.39
N VAL A 12 1.30 5.90 3.74
CA VAL A 12 2.10 5.45 2.61
C VAL A 12 2.06 6.43 1.46
N LYS A 13 0.89 6.94 1.09
CA LYS A 13 0.76 7.96 0.04
C LYS A 13 1.58 9.20 0.36
N GLN A 14 1.52 9.70 1.60
CA GLN A 14 2.30 10.88 1.99
C GLN A 14 3.81 10.64 1.91
N ILE A 15 4.29 9.47 2.34
CA ILE A 15 5.71 9.12 2.26
C ILE A 15 6.16 9.07 0.80
N LEU A 16 5.40 8.42 -0.07
CA LEU A 16 5.76 8.23 -1.48
C LEU A 16 5.72 9.55 -2.25
N ASP A 17 4.72 10.39 -1.98
CA ASP A 17 4.59 11.72 -2.59
C ASP A 17 5.74 12.65 -2.16
N LYS A 18 6.07 12.67 -0.86
CA LYS A 18 7.20 13.44 -0.31
C LYS A 18 8.55 13.04 -0.93
N ASN A 19 8.71 11.77 -1.30
CA ASN A 19 9.92 11.25 -1.92
C ASN A 19 9.89 11.31 -3.46
N ASN A 20 8.83 11.86 -4.07
CA ASN A 20 8.62 11.92 -5.52
C ASN A 20 8.72 10.54 -6.19
N ILE A 21 8.31 9.48 -5.48
CA ILE A 21 8.38 8.10 -5.98
C ILE A 21 7.12 7.85 -6.82
N ARG A 22 7.28 7.29 -8.01
CA ARG A 22 6.14 6.78 -8.79
C ARG A 22 5.64 5.51 -8.14
N TYR A 23 4.34 5.44 -7.83
CA TYR A 23 3.76 4.28 -7.17
C TYR A 23 2.40 3.90 -7.74
N GLU A 24 2.06 2.62 -7.59
CA GLU A 24 0.77 2.06 -7.97
C GLU A 24 0.20 1.28 -6.78
N ILE A 25 -1.05 1.57 -6.38
CA ILE A 25 -1.68 0.89 -5.24
C ILE A 25 -2.64 -0.18 -5.76
N ILE A 26 -2.34 -1.44 -5.44
CA ILE A 26 -3.19 -2.59 -5.76
C ILE A 26 -3.95 -2.98 -4.49
N MET A 27 -5.27 -2.76 -4.49
CA MET A 27 -6.14 -3.24 -3.42
C MET A 27 -6.49 -4.70 -3.64
N SER A 28 -5.97 -5.57 -2.79
CA SER A 28 -6.41 -6.96 -2.69
C SER A 28 -7.79 -6.97 -2.04
N ARG A 29 -8.79 -7.47 -2.77
CA ARG A 29 -10.17 -7.56 -2.26
C ARG A 29 -10.23 -8.62 -1.15
N PRO A 30 -10.80 -8.31 0.01
CA PRO A 30 -10.99 -9.32 1.04
C PRO A 30 -12.05 -10.32 0.57
N VAL A 31 -11.88 -11.60 0.94
CA VAL A 31 -12.83 -12.67 0.61
C VAL A 31 -14.15 -12.50 1.38
N LYS A 32 -14.17 -11.70 2.45
CA LYS A 32 -15.35 -11.37 3.24
C LYS A 32 -15.35 -9.88 3.55
N HIS A 33 -16.52 -9.22 3.49
CA HIS A 33 -16.73 -7.82 3.86
C HIS A 33 -17.41 -7.75 5.24
N TYR A 34 -16.80 -7.03 6.18
CA TYR A 34 -17.24 -6.79 7.55
C TYR A 34 -17.08 -5.30 7.82
N LYS A 35 -18.03 -4.68 8.53
CA LYS A 35 -17.92 -3.28 8.92
C LYS A 35 -16.81 -3.14 9.97
N GLY A 36 -15.74 -2.42 9.65
CA GLY A 36 -14.61 -2.16 10.56
C GLY A 36 -13.23 -2.54 10.03
N TYR A 37 -13.16 -3.04 8.80
CA TYR A 37 -11.93 -3.43 8.12
C TYR A 37 -10.87 -2.29 8.05
N GLN A 38 -9.62 -2.58 8.42
CA GLN A 38 -8.46 -1.69 8.25
C GLN A 38 -7.68 -2.05 6.98
N LYS A 39 -7.23 -1.03 6.25
CA LYS A 39 -6.44 -1.20 5.01
C LYS A 39 -4.97 -1.04 5.32
N ARG A 40 -4.19 -2.11 5.17
CA ARG A 40 -2.75 -2.09 5.47
C ARG A 40 -1.93 -2.62 4.31
N VAL A 41 -0.77 -2.01 4.09
CA VAL A 41 0.21 -2.52 3.12
C VAL A 41 0.72 -3.87 3.59
N ILE A 42 0.63 -4.87 2.72
CA ILE A 42 1.11 -6.23 2.99
C ILE A 42 2.39 -6.54 2.24
N LYS A 43 2.60 -5.88 1.12
CA LYS A 43 3.72 -6.16 0.22
C LYS A 43 4.00 -4.93 -0.63
N THR A 44 5.27 -4.75 -0.96
CA THR A 44 5.73 -3.75 -1.92
C THR A 44 6.65 -4.39 -2.92
N GLU A 45 6.47 -4.10 -4.21
CA GLU A 45 7.33 -4.56 -5.29
C GLU A 45 7.79 -3.36 -6.11
N PHE A 46 9.07 -3.28 -6.43
CA PHE A 46 9.61 -2.22 -7.26
C PHE A 46 9.87 -2.77 -8.66
N LYS A 47 9.18 -2.25 -9.67
CA LYS A 47 9.26 -2.75 -11.05
C LYS A 47 9.28 -1.57 -12.03
N ASP A 48 10.26 -1.57 -12.94
CA ASP A 48 10.39 -0.54 -13.98
C ASP A 48 10.32 0.92 -13.47
N GLY A 49 10.94 1.19 -12.32
CA GLY A 49 10.95 2.53 -11.72
C GLY A 49 9.66 2.94 -11.00
N THR A 50 8.69 2.02 -10.89
CA THR A 50 7.42 2.23 -10.20
C THR A 50 7.33 1.29 -8.98
N LEU A 51 6.94 1.84 -7.84
CA LEU A 51 6.68 1.07 -6.62
C LEU A 51 5.23 0.60 -6.58
N THR A 52 5.01 -0.68 -6.83
CA THR A 52 3.73 -1.34 -6.62
C THR A 52 3.53 -1.61 -5.13
N VAL A 53 2.48 -1.05 -4.55
CA VAL A 53 2.09 -1.21 -3.15
C VAL A 53 0.84 -2.05 -3.10
N ILE A 54 0.92 -3.25 -2.53
CA ILE A 54 -0.20 -4.15 -2.37
C ILE A 54 -0.78 -3.96 -0.98
N VAL A 55 -2.05 -3.61 -0.95
CA VAL A 55 -2.82 -3.35 0.27
C VAL A 55 -3.87 -4.42 0.41
N ALA A 56 -4.00 -5.01 1.60
CA ALA A 56 -5.12 -5.86 1.93
C ALA A 56 -5.98 -5.21 3.01
N GLU A 57 -7.25 -5.62 3.00
CA GLU A 57 -8.28 -5.18 3.93
C GLU A 57 -8.50 -6.30 4.97
N PHE A 58 -8.29 -6.00 6.27
CA PHE A 58 -8.28 -6.95 7.42
C PHE A 58 -9.12 -6.56 8.63
#